data_AF-A0A317E9X0-F1
#
_entry.id   AF-A0A317E9X0-F1
#
_cell.length_a   1.000
_cell.length_b   1.000
_cell.length_c   1.000
_cell.angle_alpha   90.00
_cell.angle_beta   90.00
_cell.angle_gamma   90.00
#
_symmetry.space_group_name_H-M   'P 1'
#
loop_
_entity.id
_entity.type
_entity.pdbx_description
1 polymer ?
#
loop_
_entity_poly.entity_id
_entity_poly.type
_entity_poly.pdbx_seq_one_letter_code
_entity_poly.pdbx_strand_id
1 'polypeptide(L)'
;MPDRVGRRPDRRERAPAALLAGEQGRPAGRYGHFPGPERRARHRPDRQGCRPRKKLRGAVRHGLAARRRQPTADGDLAADLKASGLSPEQVQDYLASRRHAAGEDFEVWPENEAALDLWAAVEGRWVFVAQGWAAPMGGMMIEGVPAGLDMQAVAICAAALGQTLDRALLGDLATMEDEALKILAEQRAARR
;
A
#
# COMPACT_ATOMS: atom_id res chain seq x y z
N MET A 1 10.00 60.24 -25.49
CA MET A 1 10.31 60.88 -24.19
C MET A 1 9.49 60.17 -23.11
N PRO A 2 10.08 59.76 -21.99
CA PRO A 2 10.65 58.41 -21.88
C PRO A 2 10.02 57.53 -20.77
N ASP A 3 10.38 56.24 -20.84
CA ASP A 3 10.72 55.31 -19.75
C ASP A 3 9.96 55.33 -18.42
N ARG A 4 9.45 54.15 -18.04
CA ARG A 4 9.68 53.59 -16.70
C ARG A 4 9.55 52.07 -16.70
N VAL A 5 10.69 51.44 -16.92
CA VAL A 5 10.99 50.03 -16.62
C VAL A 5 10.92 49.82 -15.11
N GLY A 6 9.86 49.16 -14.64
CA GLY A 6 9.77 48.67 -13.26
C GLY A 6 10.55 47.36 -13.11
N ARG A 7 11.83 47.46 -12.72
CA ARG A 7 12.64 46.32 -12.27
C ARG A 7 11.98 45.68 -11.04
N ARG A 8 11.56 44.41 -11.13
CA ARG A 8 11.23 43.61 -9.94
C ARG A 8 12.52 43.02 -9.35
N PRO A 9 12.66 43.02 -8.02
CA PRO A 9 13.88 42.58 -7.35
C PRO A 9 14.08 41.07 -7.39
N ASP A 10 15.35 40.69 -7.47
CA ASP A 10 15.91 39.35 -7.31
C ASP A 10 15.33 38.65 -6.07
N ARG A 11 14.85 37.42 -6.27
CA ARG A 11 14.42 36.51 -5.19
C ARG A 11 15.42 35.36 -5.01
N ARG A 12 16.71 35.67 -5.16
CA ARG A 12 17.82 34.87 -4.62
C ARG A 12 18.16 35.45 -3.25
N GLU A 13 17.59 34.85 -2.22
CA GLU A 13 18.14 34.78 -0.85
C GLU A 13 17.03 34.40 0.12
N ARG A 14 17.09 33.16 0.60
CA ARG A 14 16.77 32.68 1.95
C ARG A 14 16.36 31.22 1.88
N ALA A 15 17.38 30.36 1.84
CA ALA A 15 17.30 29.10 2.56
C ALA A 15 17.47 29.40 4.06
N PRO A 16 16.72 28.71 4.92
CA PRO A 16 17.31 28.23 6.16
C PRO A 16 17.30 26.69 6.17
N ALA A 17 18.49 26.14 6.05
CA ALA A 17 18.82 24.85 6.63
C ALA A 17 18.70 24.94 8.15
N ALA A 18 18.04 23.96 8.77
CA ALA A 18 18.21 23.46 10.14
C ALA A 18 16.86 23.03 10.73
N LEU A 19 16.48 21.79 10.46
CA LEU A 19 15.65 20.98 11.38
C LEU A 19 16.14 19.53 11.23
N LEU A 20 17.35 19.30 11.72
CA LEU A 20 17.88 17.99 12.07
C LEU A 20 17.89 17.92 13.60
N ALA A 21 17.39 16.79 14.14
CA ALA A 21 17.97 16.00 15.22
C ALA A 21 17.02 15.63 16.38
N GLY A 22 17.00 14.32 16.68
CA GLY A 22 16.46 13.69 17.89
C GLY A 22 15.11 13.02 17.65
N GLU A 23 14.88 11.70 17.81
CA GLU A 23 15.55 10.64 18.57
C GLU A 23 15.26 9.29 17.87
N GLN A 24 16.26 8.51 17.48
CA GLN A 24 16.81 7.34 18.19
C GLN A 24 15.79 6.21 18.52
N GLY A 25 16.01 5.00 17.97
CA GLY A 25 15.85 3.79 18.79
C GLY A 25 15.14 2.51 18.30
N ARG A 26 15.39 2.00 17.06
CA ARG A 26 15.39 0.53 16.69
C ARG A 26 14.08 -0.31 16.84
N PRO A 27 14.00 -1.55 16.29
CA PRO A 27 15.00 -2.27 15.49
C PRO A 27 14.59 -2.53 14.04
N ALA A 28 15.63 -2.70 13.22
CA ALA A 28 15.53 -3.26 11.88
C ALA A 28 14.92 -4.67 11.94
N GLY A 29 13.68 -4.80 11.50
CA GLY A 29 13.14 -6.07 11.07
C GLY A 29 13.96 -6.57 9.88
N ARG A 30 14.44 -7.81 9.96
CA ARG A 30 15.07 -8.52 8.84
C ARG A 30 14.08 -8.57 7.67
N TYR A 31 14.23 -7.66 6.73
CA TYR A 31 13.77 -7.89 5.37
C TYR A 31 14.79 -8.82 4.73
N GLY A 32 14.31 -9.91 4.13
CA GLY A 32 15.14 -10.89 3.44
C GLY A 32 16.10 -10.20 2.47
N HIS A 33 17.27 -10.80 2.30
CA HIS A 33 18.34 -10.35 1.43
C HIS A 33 17.81 -10.10 0.00
N PHE A 34 17.71 -8.84 -0.40
CA PHE A 34 17.45 -8.44 -1.80
C PHE A 34 18.81 -8.24 -2.49
N PRO A 35 19.17 -9.06 -3.49
CA PRO A 35 20.32 -8.77 -4.33
C PRO A 35 20.04 -7.52 -5.18
N GLY A 36 21.01 -6.60 -5.19
CA GLY A 36 20.95 -5.34 -5.95
C GLY A 36 20.86 -5.53 -7.48
N PRO A 37 20.57 -4.45 -8.23
CA PRO A 37 20.17 -4.53 -9.62
C PRO A 37 21.39 -4.67 -10.53
N GLU A 38 21.88 -5.90 -10.69
CA GLU A 38 22.78 -6.23 -11.80
C GLU A 38 22.08 -7.12 -12.82
N ARG A 39 21.81 -6.51 -13.97
CA ARG A 39 21.75 -7.11 -15.30
C ARG A 39 20.94 -8.40 -15.44
N ARG A 40 19.67 -8.27 -15.86
CA ARG A 40 19.02 -9.31 -16.66
C ARG A 40 18.40 -8.72 -17.92
N ALA A 41 19.23 -8.74 -18.95
CA ALA A 41 18.80 -8.66 -20.33
C ALA A 41 18.00 -9.92 -20.71
N ARG A 42 16.94 -9.70 -21.49
CA ARG A 42 16.36 -10.62 -22.50
C ARG A 42 15.86 -11.97 -21.99
N HIS A 43 14.58 -12.01 -21.62
CA HIS A 43 13.77 -13.21 -21.85
C HIS A 43 12.34 -12.82 -22.22
N ARG A 44 11.99 -12.96 -23.50
CA ARG A 44 10.59 -13.13 -23.92
C ARG A 44 10.31 -14.63 -23.87
N PRO A 45 9.17 -15.04 -23.31
CA PRO A 45 8.35 -15.99 -24.04
C PRO A 45 6.92 -15.49 -24.13
N ASP A 46 6.38 -15.57 -25.36
CA ASP A 46 4.96 -15.46 -25.63
C ASP A 46 4.17 -16.41 -24.70
N ARG A 47 3.41 -15.82 -23.78
CA ARG A 47 2.24 -16.47 -23.16
C ARG A 47 1.04 -15.54 -23.29
N GLN A 48 0.43 -15.59 -24.47
CA GLN A 48 -0.92 -15.08 -24.69
C GLN A 48 -1.90 -15.77 -23.73
N GLY A 49 -2.71 -14.98 -23.02
CA GLY A 49 -4.09 -15.38 -22.73
C GLY A 49 -4.64 -15.12 -21.34
N CYS A 50 -3.83 -15.13 -20.27
CA CYS A 50 -4.33 -14.92 -18.91
C CYS A 50 -3.97 -13.52 -18.42
N ARG A 51 -4.93 -12.60 -18.63
CA ARG A 51 -4.86 -11.14 -18.45
C ARG A 51 -4.02 -10.70 -17.22
N PRO A 52 -2.91 -9.95 -17.38
CA PRO A 52 -2.04 -9.48 -16.28
C PRO A 52 -2.84 -8.79 -15.15
N ARG A 53 -3.92 -8.10 -15.51
CA ARG A 53 -4.88 -7.48 -14.58
C ARG A 53 -5.51 -8.43 -13.56
N LYS A 54 -5.76 -9.70 -13.89
CA LYS A 54 -6.34 -10.66 -12.93
C LYS A 54 -5.35 -10.98 -11.80
N LYS A 55 -4.06 -11.08 -12.13
CA LYS A 55 -2.99 -11.30 -11.15
C LYS A 55 -2.80 -10.06 -10.27
N LEU A 56 -2.80 -8.85 -10.84
CA LEU A 56 -2.74 -7.60 -10.05
C LEU A 56 -3.91 -7.49 -9.04
N ARG A 57 -5.13 -7.78 -9.48
CA ARG A 57 -6.31 -7.84 -8.57
C ARG A 57 -6.14 -8.89 -7.47
N GLY A 58 -5.63 -10.07 -7.84
CA GLY A 58 -5.34 -11.14 -6.89
C GLY A 58 -4.31 -10.71 -5.83
N ALA A 59 -3.26 -10.00 -6.25
CA ALA A 59 -2.24 -9.50 -5.34
C ALA A 59 -2.81 -8.48 -4.34
N VAL A 60 -3.67 -7.56 -4.79
CA VAL A 60 -4.36 -6.61 -3.90
C VAL A 60 -5.25 -7.33 -2.89
N ARG A 61 -6.04 -8.31 -3.35
CA ARG A 61 -6.86 -9.14 -2.44
C ARG A 61 -6.00 -9.84 -1.41
N HIS A 62 -4.89 -10.42 -1.83
CA HIS A 62 -3.98 -11.13 -0.94
C HIS A 62 -3.32 -10.17 0.07
N GLY A 63 -2.79 -9.03 -0.39
CA GLY A 63 -2.14 -8.02 0.47
C GLY A 63 -3.09 -7.41 1.50
N LEU A 64 -4.28 -6.97 1.08
CA LEU A 64 -5.28 -6.40 1.99
C LEU A 64 -5.90 -7.44 2.93
N ALA A 65 -6.05 -8.70 2.48
CA ALA A 65 -6.50 -9.80 3.35
C ALA A 65 -5.42 -10.19 4.37
N ALA A 66 -4.15 -10.19 3.99
CA ALA A 66 -3.03 -10.45 4.90
C ALA A 66 -2.94 -9.37 5.99
N ARG A 67 -3.22 -8.09 5.68
CA ARG A 67 -3.31 -7.02 6.68
C ARG A 67 -4.44 -7.20 7.71
N ARG A 68 -5.54 -7.89 7.38
CA ARG A 68 -6.53 -8.28 8.41
C ARG A 68 -5.96 -9.25 9.44
N ARG A 69 -4.87 -9.95 9.09
CA ARG A 69 -4.17 -10.94 9.92
C ARG A 69 -2.89 -10.35 10.52
N GLN A 70 -2.96 -9.13 11.06
CA GLN A 70 -1.79 -8.47 11.66
C GLN A 70 -1.14 -9.31 12.78
N PRO A 71 0.20 -9.33 12.89
CA PRO A 71 0.94 -10.13 13.88
C PRO A 71 0.79 -9.66 15.34
N THR A 72 0.29 -8.45 15.58
CA THR A 72 -0.13 -8.02 16.93
C THR A 72 -1.29 -8.87 17.45
N ALA A 73 -2.18 -9.29 16.56
CA ALA A 73 -3.25 -10.21 16.92
C ALA A 73 -2.72 -11.59 17.30
N ASP A 74 -1.58 -12.07 16.77
CA ASP A 74 -1.08 -13.41 17.10
C ASP A 74 -0.45 -13.47 18.50
N GLY A 75 0.13 -12.36 18.99
CA GLY A 75 0.63 -12.25 20.36
C GLY A 75 -0.51 -12.23 21.39
N ASP A 76 -1.53 -11.41 21.14
CA ASP A 76 -2.72 -11.31 21.97
C ASP A 76 -3.56 -12.60 21.89
N LEU A 77 -3.69 -13.19 20.70
CA LEU A 77 -4.38 -14.46 20.48
C LEU A 77 -3.67 -15.63 21.14
N ALA A 78 -2.33 -15.67 21.14
CA ALA A 78 -1.58 -16.69 21.87
C ALA A 78 -1.81 -16.58 23.40
N ALA A 79 -1.94 -15.35 23.92
CA ALA A 79 -2.29 -15.11 25.31
C ALA A 79 -3.74 -15.54 25.61
N ASP A 80 -4.69 -15.22 24.73
CA ASP A 80 -6.11 -15.59 24.85
C ASP A 80 -6.33 -17.10 24.76
N LEU A 81 -5.61 -17.78 23.86
CA LEU A 81 -5.67 -19.24 23.72
C LEU A 81 -5.06 -19.95 24.93
N LYS A 82 -3.97 -19.42 25.50
CA LYS A 82 -3.42 -19.91 26.78
C LYS A 82 -4.39 -19.68 27.93
N ALA A 83 -5.04 -18.51 28.00
CA ALA A 83 -6.03 -18.19 29.02
C ALA A 83 -7.27 -19.10 28.92
N SER A 84 -7.58 -19.59 27.73
CA SER A 84 -8.64 -20.57 27.47
C SER A 84 -8.26 -22.02 27.83
N GLY A 85 -7.04 -22.25 28.35
CA GLY A 85 -6.58 -23.54 28.85
C GLY A 85 -5.93 -24.46 27.81
N LEU A 86 -5.61 -23.96 26.61
CA LEU A 86 -4.89 -24.75 25.62
C LEU A 86 -3.43 -24.98 26.02
N SER A 87 -2.89 -26.16 25.70
CA SER A 87 -1.49 -26.46 25.93
C SER A 87 -0.58 -25.63 25.00
N PRO A 88 0.67 -25.36 25.39
CA PRO A 88 1.62 -24.63 24.54
C PRO A 88 1.81 -25.27 23.16
N GLU A 89 1.75 -26.59 23.06
CA GLU A 89 1.85 -27.35 21.80
C GLU A 89 0.62 -27.12 20.92
N GLN A 90 -0.59 -27.14 21.49
CA GLN A 90 -1.82 -26.85 20.74
C GLN A 90 -1.89 -25.40 20.25
N VAL A 91 -1.38 -24.45 21.04
CA VAL A 91 -1.26 -23.05 20.61
C VAL A 91 -0.25 -22.92 19.46
N GLN A 92 0.89 -23.61 19.52
CA GLN A 92 1.88 -23.64 18.45
C GLN A 92 1.30 -24.26 17.17
N ASP A 93 0.61 -25.38 17.27
CA ASP A 93 -0.02 -26.05 16.13
C ASP A 93 -1.16 -25.23 15.52
N TYR A 94 -1.94 -24.53 16.35
CA TYR A 94 -2.96 -23.61 15.88
C TYR A 94 -2.35 -22.41 15.13
N LEU A 95 -1.29 -21.81 15.67
CA LEU A 95 -0.58 -20.70 15.00
C LEU A 95 0.14 -21.17 13.73
N ALA A 96 0.72 -22.38 13.74
CA ALA A 96 1.39 -22.97 12.58
C ALA A 96 0.39 -23.33 11.48
N SER A 97 -0.73 -23.97 11.81
CA SER A 97 -1.81 -24.26 10.86
C SER A 97 -2.44 -22.98 10.32
N ARG A 98 -2.55 -21.92 11.14
CA ARG A 98 -3.00 -20.61 10.67
C ARG A 98 -2.00 -19.95 9.72
N ARG A 99 -0.69 -20.11 9.94
CA ARG A 99 0.37 -19.67 9.00
C ARG A 99 0.37 -20.47 7.71
N HIS A 100 0.17 -21.79 7.78
CA HIS A 100 0.02 -22.62 6.58
C HIS A 100 -1.29 -22.34 5.83
N ALA A 101 -2.36 -21.97 6.54
CA ALA A 101 -3.60 -21.44 5.95
C ALA A 101 -3.53 -19.93 5.62
N ALA A 102 -2.37 -19.28 5.83
CA ALA A 102 -2.15 -17.85 5.56
C ALA A 102 -1.66 -17.53 4.15
N GLY A 103 -1.55 -18.52 3.27
CA GLY A 103 -1.49 -18.26 1.84
C GLY A 103 -0.79 -19.38 1.13
N GLU A 104 -1.45 -19.91 0.09
CA GLU A 104 -0.70 -20.37 -1.06
C GLU A 104 0.24 -19.24 -1.47
N ASP A 105 1.52 -19.53 -1.70
CA ASP A 105 2.46 -18.56 -2.23
C ASP A 105 1.84 -17.89 -3.46
N PHE A 106 1.48 -16.61 -3.34
CA PHE A 106 0.88 -15.89 -4.46
C PHE A 106 1.96 -15.67 -5.51
N GLU A 107 1.93 -16.49 -6.55
CA GLU A 107 2.89 -16.39 -7.66
C GLU A 107 2.77 -15.02 -8.34
N VAL A 108 3.80 -14.20 -8.11
CA VAL A 108 4.05 -12.92 -8.78
C VAL A 108 4.78 -13.19 -10.09
N TRP A 109 4.26 -12.61 -11.17
CA TRP A 109 4.94 -12.64 -12.47
C TRP A 109 5.90 -11.46 -12.59
N PRO A 110 7.08 -11.63 -13.21
CA PRO A 110 8.10 -10.59 -13.30
C PRO A 110 7.59 -9.27 -13.90
N GLU A 111 6.64 -9.34 -14.82
CA GLU A 111 6.05 -8.17 -15.47
C GLU A 111 5.24 -7.28 -14.51
N ASN A 112 4.79 -7.84 -13.39
CA ASN A 112 3.98 -7.12 -12.40
C ASN A 112 4.82 -6.57 -11.24
N GLU A 113 6.10 -6.93 -11.11
CA GLU A 113 6.93 -6.57 -9.95
C GLU A 113 6.95 -5.06 -9.70
N ALA A 114 7.17 -4.26 -10.75
CA ALA A 114 7.19 -2.80 -10.63
C ALA A 114 5.88 -2.23 -10.07
N ALA A 115 4.73 -2.73 -10.56
CA ALA A 115 3.41 -2.31 -10.10
C ALA A 115 3.14 -2.73 -8.65
N LEU A 116 3.60 -3.92 -8.25
CA LEU A 116 3.45 -4.44 -6.89
C LEU A 116 4.31 -3.67 -5.88
N ASP A 117 5.56 -3.37 -6.23
CA ASP A 117 6.46 -2.57 -5.39
C ASP A 117 5.89 -1.17 -5.17
N LEU A 118 5.43 -0.54 -6.26
CA LEU A 118 4.81 0.77 -6.17
C LEU A 118 3.53 0.73 -5.35
N TRP A 119 2.66 -0.27 -5.59
CA TRP A 119 1.45 -0.48 -4.81
C TRP A 119 1.74 -0.62 -3.32
N ALA A 120 2.68 -1.49 -2.94
CA ALA A 120 3.05 -1.69 -1.54
C ALA A 120 3.53 -0.39 -0.88
N ALA A 121 4.19 0.49 -1.63
CA ALA A 121 4.62 1.80 -1.15
C ALA A 121 3.48 2.83 -1.00
N VAL A 122 2.32 2.65 -1.67
CA VAL A 122 1.23 3.64 -1.72
C VAL A 122 -0.12 3.14 -1.21
N GLU A 123 -0.29 1.84 -0.93
CA GLU A 123 -1.55 1.16 -0.55
C GLU A 123 -2.33 1.82 0.61
N GLY A 124 -1.67 2.62 1.45
CA GLY A 124 -2.29 3.35 2.56
C GLY A 124 -2.54 4.85 2.32
N ARG A 125 -2.16 5.38 1.15
CA ARG A 125 -2.16 6.82 0.86
C ARG A 125 -3.34 7.16 -0.03
N TRP A 126 -4.51 7.28 0.61
CA TRP A 126 -5.78 7.54 -0.05
C TRP A 126 -6.18 9.01 0.03
N VAL A 127 -6.79 9.50 -1.04
CA VAL A 127 -7.62 10.70 -1.02
C VAL A 127 -9.02 10.31 -0.55
N PHE A 128 -9.53 11.04 0.43
CA PHE A 128 -10.86 10.81 0.98
C PHE A 128 -11.82 11.93 0.55
N VAL A 129 -13.06 11.56 0.23
CA VAL A 129 -14.16 12.47 -0.05
C VAL A 129 -15.24 12.34 1.01
N ALA A 130 -15.89 13.45 1.36
CA ALA A 130 -17.00 13.45 2.31
C ALA A 130 -18.27 12.93 1.62
N GLN A 131 -18.84 11.84 2.14
CA GLN A 131 -20.13 11.32 1.71
C GLN A 131 -21.17 11.54 2.81
N GLY A 132 -22.23 12.29 2.49
CA GLY A 132 -23.34 12.57 3.40
C GLY A 132 -24.54 11.65 3.18
N TRP A 133 -25.22 11.24 4.24
CA TRP A 133 -26.54 10.59 4.18
C TRP A 133 -27.46 10.99 5.34
N ALA A 134 -28.76 10.81 5.16
CA ALA A 134 -29.76 11.12 6.19
C ALA A 134 -29.68 10.13 7.35
N ALA A 135 -29.66 10.63 8.58
CA ALA A 135 -29.67 9.81 9.78
C ALA A 135 -31.11 9.39 10.16
N PRO A 136 -31.32 8.18 10.72
CA PRO A 136 -32.64 7.70 11.12
C PRO A 136 -33.36 8.60 12.15
N MET A 137 -32.60 9.31 12.98
CA MET A 137 -33.11 10.18 14.06
C MET A 137 -33.13 11.67 13.66
N GLY A 138 -32.99 11.97 12.37
CA GLY A 138 -32.81 13.34 11.87
C GLY A 138 -31.35 13.80 11.87
N GLY A 139 -31.02 14.72 10.96
CA GLY A 139 -29.66 15.20 10.73
C GLY A 139 -28.93 14.52 9.56
N MET A 140 -27.71 14.99 9.27
CA MET A 140 -26.84 14.47 8.23
C MET A 140 -25.63 13.78 8.87
N MET A 141 -25.42 12.50 8.55
CA MET A 141 -24.16 11.82 8.83
C MET A 141 -23.20 12.06 7.69
N ILE A 142 -21.95 12.40 7.99
CA ILE A 142 -20.88 12.60 7.02
C ILE A 142 -19.75 11.63 7.37
N GLU A 143 -19.32 10.84 6.39
CA GLU A 143 -18.18 9.93 6.52
C GLU A 143 -17.18 10.16 5.39
N GLY A 144 -15.89 10.07 5.72
CA GLY A 144 -14.81 10.08 4.73
C GLY A 144 -14.74 8.73 4.01
N VAL A 145 -14.86 8.76 2.69
CA VAL A 145 -14.80 7.58 1.82
C VAL A 145 -13.56 7.68 0.95
N PRO A 146 -12.72 6.63 0.87
CA PRO A 146 -11.60 6.63 -0.06
C PRO A 146 -12.12 6.74 -1.50
N ALA A 147 -11.60 7.71 -2.24
CA ALA A 147 -11.97 7.98 -3.64
C ALA A 147 -10.89 7.56 -4.64
N GLY A 148 -9.65 7.41 -4.17
CA GLY A 148 -8.52 6.98 -4.97
C GLY A 148 -7.19 7.19 -4.27
N LEU A 149 -6.10 6.75 -4.89
CA LEU A 149 -4.73 6.94 -4.43
C LEU A 149 -4.33 8.42 -4.56
N ASP A 150 -3.52 8.89 -3.62
CA ASP A 150 -2.87 10.18 -3.71
C ASP A 150 -1.78 10.15 -4.81
N MET A 151 -2.06 10.79 -5.94
CA MET A 151 -1.15 10.84 -7.08
C MET A 151 0.17 11.56 -6.77
N GLN A 152 0.20 12.49 -5.80
CA GLN A 152 1.46 13.08 -5.36
C GLN A 152 2.30 12.05 -4.61
N ALA A 153 1.67 11.26 -3.76
CA ALA A 153 2.35 10.15 -3.10
C ALA A 153 2.85 9.08 -4.09
N VAL A 154 2.07 8.78 -5.13
CA VAL A 154 2.49 7.87 -6.22
C VAL A 154 3.75 8.38 -6.90
N ALA A 155 3.81 9.66 -7.27
CA ALA A 155 4.99 10.26 -7.87
C ALA A 155 6.23 10.19 -6.95
N ILE A 156 6.05 10.50 -5.67
CA ILE A 156 7.15 10.46 -4.68
C ILE A 156 7.66 9.02 -4.49
N CYS A 157 6.78 8.04 -4.33
CA CYS A 157 7.18 6.65 -4.13
C CYS A 157 7.82 6.06 -5.40
N ALA A 158 7.30 6.37 -6.58
CA ALA A 158 7.90 5.92 -7.85
C ALA A 158 9.32 6.46 -8.01
N ALA A 159 9.54 7.76 -7.72
CA ALA A 159 10.88 8.35 -7.73
C ALA A 159 11.82 7.69 -6.72
N ALA A 160 11.34 7.40 -5.51
CA ALA A 160 12.13 6.72 -4.47
C ALA A 160 12.51 5.28 -4.85
N LEU A 161 11.65 4.59 -5.62
CA LEU A 161 11.90 3.24 -6.15
C LEU A 161 12.74 3.25 -7.43
N GLY A 162 13.12 4.42 -7.96
CA GLY A 162 13.81 4.53 -9.25
C GLY A 162 12.96 4.11 -10.44
N GLN A 163 11.63 4.13 -10.31
CA GLN A 163 10.68 3.73 -11.33
C GLN A 163 10.21 4.94 -12.14
N THR A 164 10.00 4.75 -13.45
CA THR A 164 9.41 5.77 -14.32
C THR A 164 7.92 5.53 -14.44
N LEU A 165 7.10 6.55 -14.19
CA LEU A 165 5.65 6.45 -14.34
C LEU A 165 5.26 6.52 -15.81
N ASP A 166 5.19 5.36 -16.46
CA ASP A 166 4.64 5.24 -17.81
C ASP A 166 3.14 4.89 -17.80
N ARG A 167 2.53 4.91 -19.00
CA ARG A 167 1.10 4.61 -19.15
C ARG A 167 0.75 3.18 -18.75
N ALA A 168 1.67 2.23 -18.88
CA ALA A 168 1.42 0.83 -18.55
C ALA A 168 1.35 0.66 -17.03
N LEU A 169 2.37 1.15 -16.32
CA LEU A 169 2.46 1.11 -14.86
C LEU A 169 1.30 1.86 -14.20
N LEU A 170 0.92 3.04 -14.72
CA LEU A 170 -0.26 3.75 -14.25
C LEU A 170 -1.56 2.97 -14.49
N GLY A 171 -1.67 2.27 -15.62
CA GLY A 171 -2.82 1.41 -15.93
C GLY A 171 -2.92 0.17 -15.03
N ASP A 172 -1.78 -0.37 -14.62
CA ASP A 172 -1.69 -1.47 -13.66
C ASP A 172 -2.04 -0.99 -12.25
N LEU A 173 -1.51 0.17 -11.83
CA LEU A 173 -1.83 0.78 -10.55
C LEU A 173 -3.33 1.12 -10.44
N ALA A 174 -3.94 1.66 -11.50
CA ALA A 174 -5.38 1.91 -11.56
C ALA A 174 -6.20 0.61 -11.44
N THR A 175 -5.71 -0.50 -12.02
CA THR A 175 -6.35 -1.81 -11.87
C THR A 175 -6.32 -2.30 -10.42
N MET A 176 -5.23 -2.02 -9.70
CA MET A 176 -5.05 -2.39 -8.30
C MET A 176 -5.92 -1.51 -7.38
N GLU A 177 -5.93 -0.21 -7.64
CA GLU A 177 -6.77 0.78 -6.97
C GLU A 177 -8.26 0.42 -7.05
N ASP A 178 -8.76 0.12 -8.26
CA ASP A 178 -10.15 -0.32 -8.49
C ASP A 178 -10.53 -1.51 -7.59
N GLU A 179 -9.62 -2.46 -7.44
CA GLU A 179 -9.87 -3.67 -6.65
C GLU A 179 -9.83 -3.36 -5.15
N ALA A 180 -8.90 -2.52 -4.71
CA ALA A 180 -8.79 -2.11 -3.32
C ALA A 180 -10.02 -1.30 -2.90
N LEU A 181 -10.52 -0.38 -3.73
CA LEU A 181 -11.73 0.39 -3.45
C LEU A 181 -12.95 -0.51 -3.29
N LYS A 182 -13.09 -1.56 -4.11
CA LYS A 182 -14.15 -2.57 -3.95
C LYS A 182 -14.05 -3.28 -2.61
N ILE A 183 -12.86 -3.78 -2.28
CA ILE A 183 -12.62 -4.47 -1.01
C ILE A 183 -12.96 -3.53 0.14
N LEU A 184 -12.46 -2.30 0.15
CA LEU A 184 -12.71 -1.29 1.19
C LEU A 184 -14.21 -0.98 1.33
N ALA A 185 -14.94 -0.86 0.23
CA ALA A 185 -16.39 -0.66 0.23
C ALA A 185 -17.13 -1.86 0.85
N GLU A 186 -16.74 -3.09 0.52
CA GLU A 186 -17.28 -4.32 1.13
C GLU A 186 -17.01 -4.37 2.63
N GLN A 187 -15.80 -4.00 3.09
CA GLN A 187 -15.49 -3.97 4.53
C GLN A 187 -16.31 -2.91 5.25
N ARG A 188 -16.55 -1.76 4.62
CA ARG A 188 -17.40 -0.70 5.17
C ARG A 188 -18.85 -1.18 5.30
N ALA A 189 -19.36 -1.85 4.28
CA ALA A 189 -20.71 -2.42 4.30
C ALA A 189 -20.87 -3.45 5.43
N ALA A 190 -19.86 -4.28 5.68
CA ALA A 190 -19.89 -5.28 6.75
C ALA A 190 -19.81 -4.71 8.18
N ARG A 191 -19.47 -3.43 8.35
CA ARG A 191 -19.38 -2.75 9.67
C ARG A 191 -20.63 -1.96 10.04
N ARG A 192 -21.58 -1.82 9.12
CA ARG A 192 -22.86 -1.13 9.32
C ARG A 192 -23.93 -2.14 9.67
#